data_AF-A0A925CGG4-F1
#
_entry.id   AF-A0A925CGG4-F1
#
_cell.length_a   1.000
_cell.length_b   1.000
_cell.length_c   1.000
_cell.angle_alpha   90.00
_cell.angle_beta   90.00
_cell.angle_gamma   90.00
#
_symmetry.space_group_name_H-M   'P 1'
#
loop_
_entity.id
_entity.type
_entity.pdbx_description
1 polymer ?
#
loop_
_entity_poly.entity_id
_entity_poly.type
_entity_poly.pdbx_seq_one_letter_code
_entity_poly.pdbx_strand_id
1 'polypeptide(L)' 'MDISQFSQEQFKELIRGIVDDRLRELLGDPDLGLQLGSGLHARLRESLASTERLSGEDIADQLGLRW' A
#
# COMPACT_ATOMS: atom_id res chain seq x y z
N MET A 1 -2.77 -26.73 5.40
CA MET A 1 -3.81 -26.02 6.14
C MET A 1 -5.08 -26.84 6.03
N ASP A 2 -5.61 -27.34 7.14
CA ASP A 2 -6.85 -28.13 7.13
C ASP A 2 -8.05 -27.17 7.28
N ILE A 3 -8.72 -26.91 6.17
CA ILE A 3 -9.83 -25.94 6.08
C ILE A 3 -11.01 -26.37 6.95
N SER A 4 -11.14 -27.68 7.24
CA SER A 4 -12.22 -28.21 8.05
C SER A 4 -12.17 -27.79 9.52
N GLN A 5 -11.03 -27.27 9.98
CA GLN A 5 -10.81 -26.85 11.37
C GLN A 5 -11.13 -25.37 11.60
N PHE A 6 -11.56 -24.65 10.56
CA PHE A 6 -11.78 -23.21 10.66
C PHE A 6 -13.06 -22.91 11.42
N SER A 7 -12.99 -21.91 12.31
CA SER A 7 -14.19 -21.27 12.80
C SER A 7 -14.91 -20.55 11.65
N GLN A 8 -16.20 -20.26 11.82
CA GLN A 8 -16.96 -19.53 10.81
C GLN A 8 -16.34 -18.17 10.47
N GLU A 9 -15.72 -17.51 11.45
CA GLU A 9 -15.04 -16.23 11.27
C GLU A 9 -13.74 -16.39 10.48
N GLN A 10 -12.91 -17.38 10.83
CA GLN A 10 -11.68 -17.69 10.10
C GLN A 10 -11.97 -18.06 8.64
N PHE A 11 -13.07 -18.78 8.40
CA PHE A 11 -13.49 -19.13 7.05
C PHE A 11 -13.94 -17.90 6.25
N LYS A 12 -14.70 -16.99 6.85
CA LYS A 12 -15.09 -15.72 6.21
C LYS A 12 -13.88 -14.87 5.85
N GLU A 13 -12.92 -14.74 6.74
CA GLU A 13 -11.70 -13.98 6.49
C GLU A 13 -10.85 -14.59 5.37
N LEU A 14 -10.74 -15.93 5.34
CA LEU A 14 -10.04 -16.61 4.24
C LEU A 14 -10.70 -16.32 2.88
N ILE A 15 -12.02 -16.43 2.79
CA ILE A 15 -12.74 -16.16 1.54
C ILE A 15 -12.60 -14.69 1.14
N ARG A 16 -12.70 -13.75 2.10
CA ARG A 16 -12.48 -12.33 1.83
C ARG A 16 -11.09 -12.07 1.25
N GLY A 17 -10.04 -12.61 1.88
CA GLY A 17 -8.67 -12.46 1.39
C GLY A 17 -8.49 -12.98 -0.04
N ILE A 18 -9.02 -14.18 -0.34
CA ILE A 18 -8.94 -14.76 -1.68
C ILE A 18 -9.65 -13.88 -2.72
N VAL A 19 -10.81 -13.32 -2.37
CA VAL A 19 -11.57 -12.44 -3.27
C VAL A 19 -10.81 -11.13 -3.49
N ASP A 20 -10.28 -10.52 -2.43
CA ASP A 20 -9.52 -9.27 -2.52
C ASP A 20 -8.25 -9.43 -3.35
N ASP A 21 -7.52 -10.55 -3.17
CA ASP A 21 -6.35 -10.88 -3.96
C ASP A 21 -6.70 -11.04 -5.45
N ARG A 22 -7.77 -11.77 -5.77
CA ARG A 22 -8.20 -11.93 -7.17
C ARG A 22 -8.74 -10.64 -7.77
N LEU A 23 -9.42 -9.80 -7.00
CA LEU A 23 -9.85 -8.49 -7.47
C LEU A 23 -8.65 -7.59 -7.76
N ARG A 24 -7.63 -7.60 -6.90
CA ARG A 24 -6.38 -6.84 -7.12
C ARG A 24 -5.64 -7.32 -8.37
N GLU A 25 -5.58 -8.63 -8.60
CA GLU A 25 -4.96 -9.18 -9.81
C GLU A 25 -5.75 -8.87 -11.08
N LEU A 26 -7.09 -8.88 -11.02
CA LEU A 26 -7.95 -8.67 -12.20
C LEU A 26 -8.14 -7.20 -12.55
N LEU A 27 -8.35 -6.34 -11.55
CA LEU A 27 -8.59 -4.91 -11.75
C LEU A 27 -7.27 -4.14 -11.90
N GLY A 28 -6.16 -4.70 -11.41
CA GLY A 28 -4.84 -4.09 -11.47
C GLY A 28 -4.70 -2.92 -10.51
N ASP A 29 -3.71 -2.06 -10.78
CA ASP A 29 -3.53 -0.81 -10.05
C ASP A 29 -4.66 0.16 -10.45
N PRO A 30 -5.54 0.57 -9.51
CA PRO A 30 -6.62 1.51 -9.81
C PRO A 30 -6.11 2.87 -10.26
N ASP A 31 -4.86 3.21 -9.94
CA ASP A 31 -4.20 4.46 -10.32
C ASP A 31 -3.44 4.34 -11.66
N LEU A 32 -3.47 3.16 -12.31
CA LEU A 32 -2.76 2.92 -13.56
C LEU A 32 -3.23 3.87 -14.66
N GLY A 33 -2.31 4.72 -15.14
CA GLY A 33 -2.59 5.70 -16.19
C GLY A 33 -3.14 7.03 -15.68
N LEU A 34 -3.35 7.19 -14.38
CA LEU A 34 -3.65 8.50 -13.79
C LEU A 34 -2.39 9.37 -13.78
N GLN A 35 -2.58 10.66 -14.05
CA GLN A 35 -1.53 11.65 -13.89
C GLN A 35 -1.54 12.21 -12.47
N LEU A 36 -0.35 12.52 -11.95
CA LEU A 36 -0.24 13.22 -10.68
C LEU A 36 -0.90 14.60 -10.81
N GLY A 37 -1.66 15.01 -9.79
CA GLY A 37 -2.25 16.35 -9.75
C GLY A 37 -1.19 17.44 -9.79
N SER A 38 -1.51 18.58 -10.40
CA SER A 38 -0.59 19.72 -10.56
C SER A 38 0.02 20.20 -9.23
N GLY A 39 -0.75 20.19 -8.14
CA GLY A 39 -0.26 20.52 -6.80
C GLY A 39 0.78 19.54 -6.26
N LEU A 40 0.61 18.23 -6.55
CA LEU A 40 1.58 17.22 -6.16
C LEU A 40 2.87 17.34 -6.99
N HIS A 41 2.75 17.62 -8.29
CA HIS A 41 3.89 17.93 -9.15
C HIS A 41 4.71 19.12 -8.63
N ALA A 42 4.06 20.20 -8.20
CA ALA A 42 4.75 21.37 -7.65
C ALA A 42 5.53 21.03 -6.38
N ARG A 43 4.90 20.31 -5.44
CA ARG A 43 5.53 19.85 -4.19
C ARG A 43 6.71 18.90 -4.43
N LEU A 44 6.57 17.97 -5.37
CA LEU A 44 7.66 17.06 -5.75
C LEU A 44 8.83 17.84 -6.36
N ARG A 45 8.56 18.82 -7.22
CA ARG A 45 9.59 19.65 -7.82
C ARG A 45 10.37 20.45 -6.77
N GLU A 46 9.66 21.02 -5.80
CA GLU A 46 10.27 21.72 -4.67
C GLU A 46 11.12 20.76 -3.81
N SER A 47 10.58 19.59 -3.47
CA SER A 47 11.28 18.57 -2.69
C SER A 47 12.56 18.09 -3.38
N LEU A 48 12.52 17.83 -4.69
CA LEU A 48 13.68 17.41 -5.48
C LEU A 48 14.74 18.51 -5.62
N ALA A 49 14.32 19.78 -5.64
CA ALA A 49 15.24 20.92 -5.68
C ALA A 49 15.90 21.17 -4.31
N SER A 50 15.30 20.70 -3.22
CA SER A 50 15.90 20.78 -1.89
C SER A 50 17.13 19.88 -1.78
N THR A 51 18.10 20.29 -0.97
CA THR A 51 19.27 19.48 -0.57
C THR A 51 19.05 18.74 0.75
N GLU A 52 17.94 19.02 1.44
CA GLU A 52 17.57 18.34 2.68
C GLU A 52 17.21 16.88 2.38
N ARG A 53 17.81 15.94 3.11
CA ARG A 53 17.58 14.51 2.96
C ARG A 53 17.20 13.95 4.33
N LEU A 54 16.19 13.10 4.33
CA LEU A 54 15.76 12.35 5.51
C LEU A 54 16.12 10.88 5.29
N SER A 55 16.63 10.21 6.31
CA SER A 55 16.84 8.77 6.25
C SER A 55 15.48 8.07 6.26
N GLY A 56 15.34 7.04 5.43
CA GLY A 56 14.15 6.19 5.45
C GLY A 56 13.98 5.47 6.77
N GLU A 57 15.09 5.10 7.41
CA GLU A 57 15.12 4.46 8.73
C GLU A 57 14.57 5.41 9.82
N ASP A 58 15.02 6.67 9.84
CA ASP A 58 14.55 7.69 10.79
C ASP A 58 13.03 7.94 10.66
N ILE A 59 12.52 7.95 9.42
CA ILE A 59 11.08 8.11 9.15
C ILE A 59 10.30 6.86 9.56
N ALA A 60 10.83 5.66 9.28
CA ALA A 60 10.19 4.42 9.67
C ALA A 60 10.05 4.30 11.18
N ASP A 61 11.11 4.63 11.92
CA ASP A 61 11.11 4.69 13.39
C ASP A 61 10.09 5.69 13.93
N GLN A 62 10.02 6.91 13.34
CA GLN A 62 9.03 7.91 13.74
C GLN A 62 7.58 7.45 13.52
N LEU A 63 7.33 6.67 12.48
CA LEU A 63 6.01 6.18 12.11
C LEU A 63 5.66 4.82 12.73
N GLY A 64 6.59 4.20 13.47
CA GLY A 64 6.42 2.85 14.03
C GLY A 64 6.31 1.77 12.95
N LEU A 65 6.93 2.00 11.79
CA LEU A 65 6.98 1.08 10.66
C LEU A 65 8.29 0.28 10.70
N ARG A 66 8.28 -0.92 10.10
CA ARG A 66 9.52 -1.69 9.90
C ARG A 66 10.13 -1.32 8.55
N TRP A 67 11.42 -0.95 8.54
CA TRP A 67 12.21 -0.62 7.35
C TRP A 67 12.84 -1.87 6.74
#